data_AF-A0A7J7U6N7-F1
#
_entry.id   AF-A0A7J7U6N7-F1
#
_cell.length_a   1.000
_cell.length_b   1.000
_cell.length_c   1.000
_cell.angle_alpha   90.00
_cell.angle_beta   90.00
_cell.angle_gamma   90.00
#
_symmetry.space_group_name_H-M   'P 1'
#
loop_
_entity.id
_entity.type
_entity.pdbx_description
1 polymer ?
#
loop_
_entity_poly.entity_id
_entity_poly.type
_entity_poly.pdbx_seq_one_letter_code
_entity_poly.pdbx_strand_id
1 'polypeptide(L)' 'MDSGKMASPKSMPKDAQMMAHILKDVGITEYEPRIINQMLEFAFLYMTSNLDDAKMYPSHAKKATIDADDVR' A
#
# COMPACT_ATOMS: atom_id res chain seq x y z
N MET A 1 -25.91 2.06 18.91
CA MET A 1 -24.79 1.43 18.20
C MET A 1 -24.81 2.03 16.80
N ASP A 2 -23.98 3.04 16.59
CA ASP A 2 -23.88 3.74 15.31
C ASP A 2 -23.13 2.82 14.33
N SER A 3 -23.89 2.13 13.49
CA SER A 3 -23.33 1.33 12.40
C SER A 3 -22.67 2.30 11.42
N GLY A 4 -21.34 2.41 11.54
CA GLY A 4 -20.47 3.27 10.75
C GLY A 4 -20.83 3.21 9.28
N LYS A 5 -21.51 4.25 8.82
CA LYS A 5 -21.97 4.39 7.44
C LYS A 5 -20.75 4.46 6.55
N MET A 6 -20.41 3.35 5.89
CA MET A 6 -19.30 3.33 4.93
C MET A 6 -19.55 4.42 3.88
N ALA A 7 -18.53 5.24 3.66
CA ALA A 7 -18.56 6.24 2.59
C ALA A 7 -18.84 5.50 1.27
N SER A 8 -19.69 6.10 0.43
CA SER A 8 -20.02 5.49 -0.87
C SER A 8 -18.73 5.18 -1.65
N PRO A 9 -18.66 4.11 -2.46
CA PRO A 9 -17.45 3.78 -3.23
C PRO A 9 -16.92 4.96 -4.06
N LYS A 10 -17.80 5.86 -4.51
CA LYS A 10 -17.45 7.08 -5.26
C LYS A 10 -16.75 8.17 -4.42
N SER A 11 -16.87 8.14 -3.10
CA SER A 11 -16.21 9.10 -2.19
C SER A 11 -14.95 8.56 -1.54
N MET A 12 -14.58 7.30 -1.81
CA MET A 12 -13.38 6.67 -1.26
C MET A 12 -12.15 7.03 -2.11
N PRO A 13 -10.97 7.27 -1.48
CA PRO A 13 -9.72 7.46 -2.23
C PRO A 13 -9.42 6.28 -3.16
N LYS A 14 -8.73 6.54 -4.27
CA LYS A 14 -8.47 5.52 -5.31
C LYS A 14 -7.73 4.30 -4.77
N ASP A 15 -6.73 4.50 -3.91
CA ASP A 15 -5.94 3.40 -3.35
C ASP A 15 -6.76 2.53 -2.39
N ALA A 16 -7.69 3.13 -1.65
CA ALA A 16 -8.62 2.39 -0.80
C ALA A 16 -9.62 1.57 -1.64
N GLN A 17 -10.08 2.08 -2.80
CA GLN A 17 -10.87 1.30 -3.75
C GLN A 17 -10.07 0.12 -4.33
N MET A 18 -8.80 0.34 -4.69
CA MET A 18 -7.93 -0.73 -5.18
C MET A 18 -7.68 -1.79 -4.11
N MET A 19 -7.43 -1.38 -2.86
CA MET A 19 -7.25 -2.32 -1.75
C MET A 19 -8.51 -3.16 -1.50
N ALA A 20 -9.70 -2.54 -1.57
CA ALA A 20 -10.97 -3.26 -1.47
C ALA A 20 -11.16 -4.28 -2.60
N HIS A 21 -10.72 -3.96 -3.83
CA HIS A 21 -10.73 -4.91 -4.95
C HIS A 21 -9.74 -6.06 -4.74
N ILE A 22 -8.52 -5.77 -4.25
CA ILE A 22 -7.54 -6.82 -3.93
C ILE A 22 -8.11 -7.80 -2.90
N LEU A 23 -8.70 -7.29 -1.82
CA LEU A 23 -9.35 -8.14 -0.79
C LEU A 23 -10.43 -9.04 -1.40
N LYS A 24 -11.25 -8.50 -2.31
CA LYS A 24 -12.26 -9.27 -3.01
C LYS A 24 -11.65 -10.36 -3.91
N ASP A 25 -10.59 -10.04 -4.65
CA ASP A 25 -9.93 -10.98 -5.57
C ASP A 25 -9.26 -12.15 -4.83
N VAL A 26 -8.79 -11.93 -3.59
CA VAL A 26 -8.27 -13.00 -2.72
C VAL A 26 -9.36 -13.74 -1.93
N GLY A 27 -10.64 -13.44 -2.17
CA GLY A 27 -11.80 -14.11 -1.56
C GLY A 27 -12.22 -13.55 -0.19
N ILE A 28 -11.67 -12.41 0.24
CA ILE A 28 -12.05 -11.74 1.49
C ILE A 28 -13.15 -10.72 1.18
N THR A 29 -14.40 -11.11 1.43
CA THR A 29 -15.58 -10.28 1.16
C THR A 29 -16.16 -9.59 2.40
N GLU A 30 -15.82 -10.09 3.59
CA GLU A 30 -16.28 -9.56 4.88
C GLU A 30 -15.08 -9.12 5.72
N TYR A 31 -15.01 -7.83 6.02
CA TYR A 31 -13.94 -7.24 6.81
C TYR A 31 -14.40 -5.95 7.46
N GLU A 32 -13.78 -5.59 8.59
CA GLU A 32 -14.02 -4.27 9.18
C GLU A 32 -13.43 -3.17 8.27
N PRO A 33 -14.09 -2.00 8.15
CA PRO A 33 -13.58 -0.90 7.32
C PRO A 33 -12.14 -0.47 7.65
N ARG A 34 -11.72 -0.63 8.91
CA ARG A 34 -10.36 -0.32 9.38
C ARG A 34 -9.28 -1.18 8.73
N ILE A 35 -9.62 -2.37 8.24
CA ILE A 35 -8.69 -3.28 7.56
C ILE A 35 -8.13 -2.63 6.29
N ILE A 36 -8.94 -1.86 5.55
CA ILE A 36 -8.43 -1.13 4.38
C ILE A 36 -7.33 -0.15 4.78
N ASN A 37 -7.56 0.63 5.83
CA ASN A 37 -6.57 1.60 6.32
C ASN A 37 -5.29 0.90 6.79
N GLN A 38 -5.42 -0.22 7.51
CA GLN A 38 -4.29 -1.01 7.98
C GLN A 38 -3.47 -1.61 6.84
N MET A 39 -4.14 -2.12 5.80
CA MET A 39 -3.47 -2.65 4.61
C MET A 39 -2.74 -1.55 3.81
N LEU A 40 -3.33 -0.36 3.74
CA LEU A 40 -2.69 0.80 3.11
C LEU A 40 -1.46 1.26 3.90
N GLU A 41 -1.55 1.31 5.23
CA GLU A 41 -0.42 1.64 6.10
C GLU A 41 0.70 0.61 5.94
N PHE A 42 0.36 -0.68 5.95
CA PHE A 42 1.33 -1.75 5.71
C PHE A 42 2.03 -1.60 4.35
N ALA A 43 1.28 -1.38 3.28
CA ALA A 43 1.85 -1.21 1.94
C ALA A 43 2.80 0.00 1.87
N PHE A 44 2.41 1.12 2.49
CA PHE A 44 3.24 2.32 2.54
C PHE A 44 4.53 2.11 3.32
N LEU A 45 4.45 1.55 4.53
CA LEU A 45 5.62 1.30 5.38
C LEU A 45 6.56 0.27 4.75
N TYR A 46 6.00 -0.79 4.16
CA TYR A 46 6.78 -1.79 3.45
C TYR A 46 7.53 -1.20 2.26
N MET A 47 6.85 -0.46 1.37
CA MET A 47 7.51 0.19 0.24
C MET A 47 8.56 1.22 0.67
N THR A 48 8.26 2.02 1.69
CA THR A 48 9.21 3.01 2.21
C THR A 48 10.47 2.34 2.75
N SER A 49 10.34 1.28 3.54
CA SER A 49 11.48 0.52 4.06
C SER A 49 12.33 -0.07 2.92
N ASN A 50 11.69 -0.69 1.91
CA ASN A 50 12.42 -1.24 0.76
C ASN A 50 13.16 -0.16 -0.03
N LEU A 51 12.54 1.01 -0.23
CA LEU A 51 13.18 2.12 -0.93
C LEU A 51 14.29 2.77 -0.11
N ASP A 52 14.19 2.76 1.23
CA ASP A 52 15.27 3.22 2.11
C ASP A 52 16.48 2.29 2.08
N ASP A 53 16.27 0.97 2.01
CA ASP A 53 17.34 0.01 1.78
C ASP A 53 17.94 0.18 0.37
N ALA A 54 17.10 0.36 -0.64
CA ALA A 54 17.52 0.58 -2.03
C ALA A 54 18.44 1.78 -2.18
N LYS A 55 18.24 2.86 -1.40
CA LYS A 55 19.12 4.06 -1.42
C LYS A 55 20.57 3.77 -1.02
N MET A 56 20.84 2.68 -0.29
CA MET A 56 22.20 2.35 0.11
C MET A 56 23.04 1.78 -1.03
N TYR A 57 22.44 1.09 -2.01
CA TYR A 57 23.15 0.42 -3.11
C TYR A 57 23.75 1.35 -4.18
N PRO A 58 23.09 2.43 -4.64
CA PRO A 58 23.64 3.39 -5.61
C PRO A 58 24.98 3.99 -5.19
N SER A 59 25.19 4.17 -3.88
CA SER A 59 26.42 4.74 -3.33
C SER A 59 27.65 3.87 -3.60
N HIS A 60 27.48 2.53 -3.63
CA HIS A 60 28.52 1.58 -3.98
C HIS A 60 28.71 1.46 -5.51
N ALA A 61 27.66 1.74 -6.28
CA ALA A 61 27.66 1.71 -7.75
C ALA A 61 27.98 3.06 -8.43
N LYS A 62 28.21 4.13 -7.66
CA LYS A 62 28.40 5.52 -8.15
C LYS A 62 27.25 6.03 -9.04
N LYS A 63 26.02 5.56 -8.81
CA LYS A 63 24.83 5.99 -9.56
C LYS A 63 24.20 7.22 -8.88
N ALA A 64 23.69 8.16 -9.68
CA ALA A 64 23.06 9.40 -9.20
C ALA A 64 21.55 9.22 -8.86
N THR A 65 20.95 8.14 -9.32
CA THR A 65 19.52 7.84 -9.18
C THR A 65 19.32 6.36 -8.87
N ILE A 66 18.26 6.03 -8.13
CA ILE A 66 17.82 4.65 -7.89
C ILE A 66 17.23 4.09 -9.19
N ASP A 67 17.62 2.88 -9.57
CA ASP A 67 17.03 2.14 -10.68
C ASP A 67 16.40 0.81 -10.23
N ALA A 68 15.85 0.05 -11.19
CA ALA A 68 15.13 -1.19 -10.90
C ALA A 68 16.03 -2.30 -10.33
N ASP A 69 17.34 -2.24 -10.55
CA ASP A 69 18.28 -3.23 -10.01
C ASP A 69 18.58 -2.97 -8.52
N ASP A 70 18.40 -1.74 -8.04
CA ASP A 70 18.60 -1.40 -6.62
C ASP A 70 17.44 -1.90 -5.72
N VAL A 71 16.33 -2.35 -6.32
CA VAL A 71 15.12 -2.84 -5.63
C VAL A 71 14.93 -4.36 -5.79
N ARG A 72 15.70 -5.01 -6.68
CA ARG A 72 15.58 -6.44 -7.02
C ARG A 72 16.52 -7.31 -6.18
#